data_AF-A0A7U7GC97-F1
#
_entry.id   AF-A0A7U7GC97-F1
#
_cell.length_a   1.000
_cell.length_b   1.000
_cell.length_c   1.000
_cell.angle_alpha   90.00
_cell.angle_beta   90.00
_cell.angle_gamma   90.00
#
_symmetry.space_group_name_H-M   'P 1'
#
loop_
_entity.id
_entity.type
_entity.pdbx_description
1 polymer ?
#
loop_
_entity_poly.entity_id
_entity_poly.type
_entity_poly.pdbx_seq_one_letter_code
_entity_poly.pdbx_strand_id
1 'polypeptide(L)' 'MRQVRRRFGETVAAHSAPLLARITEPTVLENLGAALLDCADDAAWLARLGAAGR' A
#
# COMPACT_ATOMS: atom_id res chain seq x y z
N MET A 1 -0.48 -2.88 7.71
CA MET A 1 -1.36 -1.82 8.25
C MET A 1 -0.66 -0.81 9.16
N ARG A 2 0.04 -1.22 10.23
CA ARG A 2 0.70 -0.29 11.17
C ARG A 2 1.64 0.73 10.50
N GLN A 3 2.43 0.32 9.50
CA GLN A 3 3.36 1.22 8.81
C GLN A 3 2.65 2.23 7.91
N VAL A 4 1.68 1.78 7.11
CA VAL A 4 0.83 2.66 6.28
C VAL A 4 0.16 3.73 7.13
N ARG A 5 -0.41 3.34 8.29
CA ARG A 5 -1.00 4.28 9.24
C ARG A 5 -0.02 5.31 9.78
N ARG A 6 1.22 4.90 10.08
CA ARG A 6 2.25 5.81 10.59
C ARG A 6 2.68 6.85 9.56
N ARG A 7 2.67 6.50 8.27
CA ARG A 7 3.15 7.36 7.19
C ARG A 7 2.06 8.27 6.65
N PHE A 8 0.86 7.72 6.47
CA PHE A 8 -0.21 8.38 5.73
C PHE A 8 -1.50 8.57 6.55
N GLY A 9 -1.52 8.14 7.81
CA GLY A 9 -2.69 8.25 8.67
C GLY A 9 -3.70 7.11 8.54
N GLU A 10 -4.73 7.17 9.38
CA GLU A 10 -5.74 6.11 9.51
C GLU A 10 -6.60 5.98 8.24
N THR A 11 -7.00 7.08 7.61
CA THR A 11 -7.82 7.07 6.39
C THR A 11 -7.15 6.26 5.28
N VAL A 12 -5.90 6.57 4.96
CA VAL A 12 -5.14 5.89 3.90
C VAL A 12 -4.88 4.44 4.25
N ALA A 13 -4.64 4.13 5.53
CA ALA A 13 -4.54 2.76 5.99
C ALA A 13 -5.84 2.00 5.71
N ALA A 14 -7.00 2.52 6.11
CA ALA A 14 -8.30 1.89 5.87
C ALA A 14 -8.56 1.64 4.37
N HIS A 15 -8.22 2.58 3.48
CA HIS A 15 -8.33 2.40 2.03
C HIS A 15 -7.33 1.38 1.46
N SER A 16 -6.14 1.25 2.05
CA SER A 16 -5.10 0.32 1.61
C SER A 16 -5.43 -1.14 1.93
N ALA A 17 -6.11 -1.41 3.05
CA ALA A 17 -6.43 -2.78 3.50
C ALA A 17 -7.11 -3.64 2.43
N PRO A 18 -8.26 -3.22 1.84
CA PRO A 18 -8.94 -4.05 0.86
C PRO A 18 -8.15 -4.20 -0.45
N LEU A 19 -7.27 -3.26 -0.80
CA LEU A 19 -6.42 -3.37 -1.99
C LEU A 19 -5.29 -4.37 -1.76
N LEU A 20 -4.60 -4.31 -0.63
CA LEU A 20 -3.56 -5.27 -0.26
C LEU A 20 -4.10 -6.69 -0.14
N ALA A 21 -5.33 -6.86 0.36
CA ALA A 21 -5.97 -8.17 0.49
C ALA A 21 -6.24 -8.87 -0.86
N ARG A 22 -6.25 -8.13 -1.98
CA ARG A 22 -6.41 -8.68 -3.33
C ARG A 22 -5.10 -9.19 -3.94
N ILE A 23 -3.97 -8.76 -3.38
CA ILE A 23 -2.64 -9.10 -3.90
C ILE A 23 -2.21 -10.42 -3.27
N THR A 24 -2.19 -11.48 -4.07
CA THR A 24 -1.84 -12.84 -3.63
C THR A 24 -0.39 -13.20 -3.95
N GLU A 25 0.25 -12.49 -4.88
CA GLU A 25 1.62 -12.72 -5.32
C GLU A 25 2.63 -12.22 -4.26
N PRO A 26 3.44 -13.12 -3.66
CA PRO A 26 4.37 -12.74 -2.59
C PRO A 26 5.43 -11.71 -3.03
N THR A 27 5.95 -11.85 -4.25
CA THR A 27 6.95 -10.93 -4.82
C THR A 27 6.40 -9.52 -5.00
N VAL A 28 5.10 -9.38 -5.31
CA VAL A 28 4.44 -8.07 -5.42
C VAL A 28 4.33 -7.43 -4.04
N LEU A 29 3.98 -8.20 -3.01
CA LEU A 29 3.92 -7.71 -1.63
C LEU A 29 5.28 -7.25 -1.10
N GLU A 30 6.35 -7.98 -1.41
CA GLU A 30 7.73 -7.59 -1.06
C GLU A 30 8.12 -6.25 -1.70
N ASN A 31 7.86 -6.10 -3.00
CA ASN A 31 8.11 -4.86 -3.73
C ASN A 31 7.30 -3.67 -3.20
N LEU A 32 6.07 -3.91 -2.73
CA LEU A 32 5.24 -2.90 -2.09
C LEU A 32 5.77 -2.48 -0.72
N GLY A 33 6.42 -3.40 0.01
CA GLY A 33 7.08 -3.11 1.27
C GLY A 33 8.21 -2.08 1.10
N ALA A 34 9.08 -2.29 0.10
CA ALA A 34 10.12 -1.32 -0.25
C ALA A 34 9.52 0.02 -0.72
N ALA A 35 8.55 -0.02 -1.64
CA ALA A 35 7.90 1.17 -2.15
C ALA A 35 7.20 1.99 -1.05
N LEU A 36 6.65 1.34 -0.02
CA LEU A 36 6.03 2.02 1.11
C LEU A 36 7.05 2.91 1.84
N LEU A 37 8.31 2.48 1.97
CA LEU A 37 9.35 3.23 2.69
C LEU A 37 9.83 4.46 1.91
N ASP A 38 9.79 4.40 0.58
CA ASP A 38 10.24 5.47 -0.33
C ASP A 38 9.12 6.41 -0.76
N CYS A 39 7.84 6.01 -0.59
CA CYS A 39 6.71 6.81 -1.06
C CYS A 39 6.36 7.94 -0.07
N ALA A 40 6.46 9.19 -0.54
CA ALA A 40 6.16 10.39 0.25
C ALA A 40 4.70 10.86 0.14
N ASP A 41 3.93 10.32 -0.82
CA ASP A 41 2.61 10.79 -1.19
C ASP A 41 1.56 9.68 -1.04
N ASP A 42 0.45 10.00 -0.38
CA ASP A 42 -0.60 9.03 -0.06
C ASP A 42 -1.43 8.64 -1.29
N ALA A 43 -1.72 9.57 -2.19
CA ALA A 43 -2.42 9.31 -3.43
C ALA A 43 -1.60 8.41 -4.37
N ALA A 44 -0.28 8.65 -4.47
CA ALA A 44 0.65 7.81 -5.22
C ALA A 44 0.72 6.39 -4.64
N TRP A 45 0.70 6.26 -3.31
CA TRP A 45 0.62 4.96 -2.65
C TRP A 45 -0.66 4.18 -3.01
N LEU A 46 -1.82 4.83 -2.92
CA LEU A 46 -3.11 4.19 -3.24
C LEU A 46 -3.21 3.80 -4.73
N ALA A 47 -2.72 4.66 -5.63
CA ALA A 47 -2.66 4.36 -7.06
C ALA A 47 -1.78 3.14 -7.34
N ARG A 48 -0.63 3.02 -6.67
CA ARG A 48 0.26 1.87 -6.79
C ARG A 48 -0.38 0.57 -6.31
N LEU A 49 -1.09 0.61 -5.17
CA LEU A 49 -1.85 -0.54 -4.68
C LEU A 49 -2.96 -0.95 -5.65
N GLY A 50 -3.69 0.01 -6.20
CA GLY A 50 -4.72 -0.25 -7.21
C GLY A 50 -4.16 -0.88 -8.49
N ALA A 51 -2.94 -0.49 -8.89
CA ALA A 51 -2.28 -1.09 -10.04
C ALA A 51 -1.77 -2.52 -9.78
N ALA A 52 -1.33 -2.80 -8.55
CA ALA A 52 -0.76 -4.09 -8.16
C ALA A 52 -1.81 -5.18 -7.84
N GLY A 53 -3.04 -4.79 -7.51
CA GLY A 53 -4.15 -5.72 -7.24
C GLY A 53 -5.12 -5.92 -8.42
N ARG A 54 -4.68 -5.60 -9.65
CA ARG A 54 -5.41 -5.86 -10.89
C ARG A 54 -5.03 -7.21 -11.49
#